data_AF-A0A9N7REF2-F1
#
_entry.id   AF-A0A9N7REF2-F1
#
_cell.length_a   1.000
_cell.length_b   1.000
_cell.length_c   1.000
_cell.angle_alpha   90.00
_cell.angle_beta   90.00
_cell.angle_gamma   90.00
#
_symmetry.space_group_name_H-M   'P 1'
#
loop_
_entity.id
_entity.type
_entity.pdbx_description
1 polymer ?
#
loop_
_entity_poly.entity_id
_entity_poly.type
_entity_poly.pdbx_seq_one_letter_code
_entity_poly.pdbx_strand_id
1 'polypeptide(L)'
;MQGRAHKERSGFEGPWTSNPLIFDNSYFKELLEGDKDGLLKLPSDKALLFDPSFRPLVELYAKDEDAFFADYAESHLKLSELG
;
A
#
# COMPACT_ATOMS: atom_id res chain seq x y z
N MET A 1 -1.04 -9.48 -7.21
CA MET A 1 -1.81 -9.86 -6.00
C MET A 1 -1.19 -9.12 -4.83
N GLN A 2 -2.01 -8.58 -3.93
CA GLN A 2 -1.53 -8.03 -2.67
C GLN A 2 -1.27 -9.17 -1.66
N GLY A 3 -0.61 -8.88 -0.56
CA GLY A 3 -0.08 -9.89 0.36
C GLY A 3 -0.66 -9.78 1.77
N ARG A 4 -0.13 -10.62 2.66
CA ARG A 4 -0.30 -10.50 4.11
C ARG A 4 1.04 -10.68 4.81
N ALA A 5 1.18 -10.06 5.98
CA ALA A 5 2.32 -10.33 6.84
C ALA A 5 2.12 -11.66 7.59
N HIS A 6 3.24 -12.26 7.95
CA HIS A 6 3.33 -13.55 8.63
C HIS A 6 4.25 -13.41 9.83
N LYS A 7 3.75 -13.77 11.01
CA LYS A 7 4.47 -13.57 12.27
C LYS A 7 5.81 -14.29 12.28
N GLU A 8 5.85 -15.52 11.74
CA GLU A 8 7.07 -16.32 11.60
C GLU A 8 8.13 -15.74 10.64
N ARG A 9 7.79 -14.74 9.81
CA ARG A 9 8.72 -14.13 8.83
C ARG A 9 9.16 -12.73 9.21
N SER A 10 8.22 -11.89 9.66
CA SER A 10 8.48 -10.45 9.89
C SER A 10 8.14 -9.98 11.30
N GLY A 11 7.56 -10.84 12.16
CA GLY A 11 7.03 -10.44 13.47
C GLY A 11 5.68 -9.71 13.42
N PHE A 12 5.15 -9.43 12.22
CA PHE A 12 3.83 -8.82 12.01
C PHE A 12 2.84 -9.83 11.42
N GLU A 13 1.55 -9.63 11.66
CA GLU A 13 0.50 -10.56 11.25
C GLU A 13 -0.70 -9.81 10.68
N GLY A 14 -1.27 -10.36 9.59
CA GLY A 14 -2.50 -9.86 8.98
C GLY A 14 -2.33 -9.27 7.58
N PRO A 15 -3.42 -9.13 6.81
CA PRO A 15 -3.43 -8.50 5.50
C PRO A 15 -3.51 -6.97 5.61
N TRP A 16 -3.06 -6.27 4.58
CA TRP A 16 -3.22 -4.80 4.48
C TRP A 16 -4.60 -4.39 3.93
N THR A 17 -5.29 -5.29 3.27
CA THR A 17 -6.61 -5.06 2.65
C THR A 17 -7.54 -6.22 2.92
N SER A 18 -8.85 -5.96 2.91
CA SER A 18 -9.88 -7.01 3.06
C SER A 18 -9.81 -8.12 2.01
N ASN A 19 -9.34 -7.80 0.79
CA ASN A 19 -9.20 -8.74 -0.33
C ASN A 19 -7.73 -8.86 -0.77
N PRO A 20 -6.87 -9.56 -0.02
CA PRO A 20 -5.43 -9.56 -0.30
C PRO A 20 -5.08 -10.13 -1.68
N LEU A 21 -5.92 -11.00 -2.28
CA LEU A 21 -5.60 -11.56 -3.60
C LEU A 21 -5.89 -10.61 -4.77
N ILE A 22 -6.57 -9.49 -4.53
CA ILE A 22 -6.90 -8.50 -5.56
C ILE A 22 -5.80 -7.43 -5.56
N PHE A 23 -5.44 -6.96 -6.75
CA PHE A 23 -4.49 -5.86 -6.90
C PHE A 23 -5.26 -4.64 -7.40
N ASP A 24 -5.50 -3.71 -6.49
CA ASP A 24 -6.33 -2.51 -6.62
C ASP A 24 -5.72 -1.35 -5.77
N ASN A 25 -6.43 -0.23 -5.65
CA ASN A 25 -6.00 0.89 -4.79
C ASN A 25 -6.47 0.79 -3.32
N SER A 26 -7.02 -0.35 -2.89
CA SER A 26 -7.58 -0.53 -1.53
C SER A 26 -6.55 -0.27 -0.44
N TYR A 27 -5.26 -0.54 -0.69
CA TYR A 27 -4.19 -0.21 0.25
C TYR A 27 -4.19 1.27 0.67
N PHE A 28 -4.31 2.19 -0.28
CA PHE A 28 -4.27 3.64 0.00
C PHE A 28 -5.56 4.12 0.68
N LYS A 29 -6.70 3.57 0.27
CA LYS A 29 -8.01 3.85 0.92
C LYS A 29 -7.99 3.43 2.38
N GLU A 30 -7.59 2.18 2.63
CA GLU A 30 -7.49 1.65 3.98
C GLU A 30 -6.48 2.46 4.79
N LEU A 31 -5.33 2.84 4.22
CA LEU A 31 -4.31 3.65 4.91
C LEU A 31 -4.89 4.97 5.45
N LEU A 32 -5.65 5.71 4.63
CA LEU A 32 -6.29 6.98 5.00
C LEU A 32 -7.37 6.84 6.09
N GLU A 33 -8.08 5.72 6.14
CA GLU A 33 -9.17 5.50 7.10
C GLU A 33 -8.70 5.21 8.54
N GLY A 34 -7.39 5.07 8.78
CA GLY A 34 -6.84 4.84 10.13
C GLY A 34 -6.96 3.39 10.61
N ASP A 35 -6.46 3.10 11.82
CA ASP A 35 -6.34 1.71 12.29
C ASP A 35 -7.71 1.01 12.35
N LYS A 36 -7.82 -0.15 11.71
CA LYS A 36 -9.03 -1.00 11.71
C LYS A 36 -8.69 -2.38 12.24
N ASP A 37 -9.60 -2.95 13.02
CA ASP A 37 -9.44 -4.32 13.51
C ASP A 37 -9.37 -5.31 12.35
N GLY A 38 -8.32 -6.15 12.36
CA GLY A 38 -8.08 -7.19 11.35
C GLY A 38 -7.27 -6.74 10.12
N LEU A 39 -6.95 -5.45 9.99
CA LEU A 39 -6.05 -4.95 8.94
C LEU A 39 -4.72 -4.47 9.53
N LEU A 40 -3.64 -4.80 8.84
CA LEU A 40 -2.30 -4.45 9.23
C LEU A 40 -1.90 -3.09 8.65
N LYS A 41 -1.25 -2.28 9.49
CA LYS A 41 -0.54 -1.07 9.09
C LYS A 41 0.80 -1.01 9.78
N LEU A 42 1.87 -1.12 9.00
CA LEU A 42 3.22 -1.00 9.51
C LEU A 42 3.56 0.47 9.80
N PRO A 43 4.55 0.72 10.67
CA PRO A 43 5.11 2.06 10.86
C PRO A 43 5.57 2.71 9.54
N SER A 44 6.09 1.92 8.60
CA SER A 44 6.48 2.38 7.26
C SER A 44 5.28 2.84 6.43
N ASP A 45 4.15 2.14 6.51
CA ASP A 45 2.92 2.55 5.79
C ASP A 45 2.41 3.88 6.36
N LYS A 46 2.38 4.01 7.69
CA LYS A 46 1.96 5.24 8.36
C LYS A 46 2.88 6.41 8.06
N ALA A 47 4.17 6.18 7.84
CA ALA A 47 5.12 7.23 7.46
C ALA A 47 4.72 7.96 6.18
N LEU A 48 4.06 7.29 5.23
CA LEU A 48 3.56 7.89 3.99
C LEU A 48 2.52 9.00 4.24
N LEU A 49 1.78 8.94 5.36
CA LEU A 49 0.80 9.96 5.75
C LEU A 49 1.42 11.16 6.46
N PHE A 50 2.58 10.96 7.09
CA PHE A 50 3.27 11.99 7.86
C PHE A 50 4.23 12.81 6.99
N ASP A 51 4.74 12.23 5.90
CA ASP A 51 5.61 12.95 4.97
C ASP A 51 4.80 13.88 4.04
N PRO A 52 5.10 15.18 3.98
CA PRO A 52 4.39 16.13 3.14
C PRO A 52 4.48 15.86 1.63
N SER A 53 5.51 15.14 1.20
CA SER A 53 5.74 14.80 -0.22
C SER A 53 4.99 13.53 -0.61
N PHE A 54 4.86 12.57 0.30
CA PHE A 54 4.15 11.31 0.04
C PHE A 54 2.65 11.39 0.28
N ARG A 55 2.19 12.22 1.23
CA ARG A 55 0.77 12.33 1.54
C ARG A 55 -0.10 12.70 0.34
N PRO A 56 0.27 13.68 -0.53
CA PRO A 56 -0.52 13.99 -1.72
C PRO A 56 -0.63 12.82 -2.70
N LEU A 57 0.41 11.97 -2.80
CA LEU A 57 0.37 10.77 -3.63
C LEU A 57 -0.56 9.72 -3.04
N VAL A 58 -0.56 9.54 -1.71
CA VAL A 58 -1.51 8.64 -1.03
C VAL A 58 -2.95 9.09 -1.28
N GLU A 59 -3.22 10.38 -1.16
CA GLU A 59 -4.55 10.95 -1.41
C GLU A 59 -4.96 10.83 -2.89
N LEU A 60 -4.03 11.03 -3.83
CA LEU A 60 -4.24 10.83 -5.26
C LEU A 60 -4.62 9.38 -5.56
N TYR A 61 -3.79 8.42 -5.15
CA TYR A 61 -4.00 7.00 -5.46
C TYR A 61 -5.23 6.42 -4.77
N ALA A 62 -5.59 6.91 -3.59
CA ALA A 62 -6.84 6.51 -2.94
C ALA A 62 -8.08 6.97 -3.73
N LYS A 63 -7.99 8.11 -4.42
CA LYS A 63 -9.08 8.69 -5.21
C LYS A 63 -9.11 8.17 -6.65
N ASP A 64 -7.95 7.97 -7.25
CA ASP A 64 -7.76 7.63 -8.66
C ASP A 64 -6.92 6.35 -8.78
N GLU A 65 -7.62 5.26 -9.10
CA GLU A 65 -7.01 3.95 -9.27
C GLU A 65 -6.22 3.83 -10.58
N ASP A 66 -6.66 4.51 -11.65
CA ASP A 66 -5.96 4.48 -12.93
C ASP A 66 -4.61 5.20 -12.84
N ALA A 67 -4.56 6.33 -12.13
CA ALA A 67 -3.31 7.03 -11.81
C ALA A 67 -2.35 6.13 -11.02
N PHE A 68 -2.86 5.37 -10.05
CA PHE A 68 -2.05 4.38 -9.32
C PHE A 68 -1.50 3.30 -10.26
N PHE A 69 -2.32 2.71 -11.13
CA PHE A 69 -1.88 1.66 -12.03
C PHE A 69 -0.82 2.15 -13.03
N ALA A 70 -0.98 3.36 -13.57
CA ALA A 70 -0.02 3.96 -14.48
C ALA A 70 1.35 4.14 -13.80
N ASP A 71 1.38 4.77 -12.63
CA ASP A 71 2.61 5.07 -11.90
C ASP A 71 3.26 3.79 -11.32
N TYR A 72 2.44 2.81 -10.93
CA TYR A 72 2.91 1.50 -10.49
C TYR A 72 3.61 0.75 -11.62
N ALA A 73 3.04 0.74 -12.82
CA ALA A 73 3.65 0.06 -13.97
C ALA A 73 5.01 0.66 -14.33
N GLU A 74 5.12 2.00 -14.35
CA GLU A 74 6.38 2.70 -14.62
C GLU A 74 7.43 2.40 -13.54
N SER A 75 7.04 2.50 -12.26
CA SER A 75 7.94 2.29 -11.13
C SER A 75 8.41 0.84 -11.05
N HIS A 76 7.52 -0.12 -11.29
CA HIS A 76 7.84 -1.55 -11.27
C HIS A 76 8.77 -1.94 -12.42
N LEU A 77 8.57 -1.35 -13.61
CA LEU A 77 9.48 -1.55 -14.74
C LEU A 77 10.89 -1.07 -14.39
N LYS A 78 11.03 0.18 -13.92
CA LYS A 78 12.32 0.74 -13.49
C LYS A 78 13.00 -0.12 -12.42
N LEU A 79 12.23 -0.64 -11.46
CA LEU A 79 12.76 -1.51 -10.41
C LEU A 79 13.25 -2.85 -10.98
N SER A 80 12.53 -3.43 -11.94
CA SER A 80 12.89 -4.71 -12.55
C SER A 80 14.10 -4.61 -13.49
N GLU A 81 14.34 -3.43 -14.07
CA GLU A 81 15.43 -3.16 -15.01
C GLU A 81 16.71 -2.62 -14.34
N LEU A 82 16.70 -2.44 -13.01
CA LEU A 82 17.91 -2.15 -12.24
C LEU A 82 18.81 -3.40 -12.16
N GLY A 83 19.59 -3.60 -13.21
CA GLY A 83 20.64 -4.62 -13.36
C GLY A 83 22.03 -4.00 -13.50
#